data_AF-A0A7S2FC76-F1
#
_entry.id   AF-A0A7S2FC76-F1
#
_cell.length_a   1.000
_cell.length_b   1.000
_cell.length_c   1.000
_cell.angle_alpha   90.00
_cell.angle_beta   90.00
_cell.angle_gamma   90.00
#
_symmetry.space_group_name_H-M   'P 1'
#
loop_
_entity.id
_entity.type
_entity.pdbx_description
1 polymer ?
#
loop_
_entity_poly.entity_id
_entity_poly.type
_entity_poly.pdbx_seq_one_letter_code
_entity_poly.pdbx_strand_id
1 'polypeptide(L)'
;PEELLGTRMAILVNVVSASDLPEALANDVRVEYNYFIDEKSHQIPLVPGHGCNPVFNHRQVFVQDPVTSRFLEYLQTRLMIRVYGRDAAAEELARAQPQPSRSIEASSPKAQIPDAGSPLSPMHAESTAPPDTPMATDVSPYPDRGAQGVAAQSAPVSSSVASSPAPALPGGAQSAPVIAGQESAGLPGTIPDEPAEAQPRTAAPSLSQVRRQQEATTAAAQRGASSSPTESPARSADQGNSKACAIL
;
A
#
# COMPACT_ATOMS: atom_id res chain seq x y z
N PRO A 1 16.42 12.24 10.00
CA PRO A 1 15.31 12.26 9.00
C PRO A 1 14.68 13.64 8.81
N GLU A 2 14.76 14.55 9.79
CA GLU A 2 14.17 15.91 9.71
C GLU A 2 14.75 16.76 8.56
N GLU A 3 16.00 16.54 8.18
CA GLU A 3 16.67 17.17 7.02
C GLU A 3 15.97 16.91 5.68
N LEU A 4 15.13 15.87 5.61
CA LEU A 4 14.37 15.54 4.40
C LEU A 4 13.11 16.38 4.27
N LEU A 5 12.68 17.12 5.30
CA LEU A 5 11.50 17.99 5.24
C LEU A 5 11.62 19.03 4.12
N GLY A 6 10.58 19.15 3.31
CA GLY A 6 10.58 20.08 2.17
C GLY A 6 11.37 19.62 0.95
N THR A 7 12.08 18.48 1.03
CA THR A 7 12.79 17.88 -0.11
C THR A 7 11.90 16.90 -0.87
N ARG A 8 12.32 16.54 -2.08
CA ARG A 8 11.70 15.48 -2.89
C ARG A 8 12.34 14.13 -2.57
N MET A 9 11.52 13.13 -2.23
CA MET A 9 11.98 11.76 -1.97
C MET A 9 11.20 10.74 -2.81
N ALA A 10 11.85 9.65 -3.19
CA ALA A 10 11.22 8.52 -3.86
C ALA A 10 11.39 7.24 -3.03
N ILE A 11 10.32 6.46 -2.89
CA ILE A 11 10.29 5.18 -2.20
C ILE A 11 9.94 4.08 -3.20
N LEU A 12 10.74 3.02 -3.22
CA LEU A 12 10.47 1.82 -4.01
C LEU A 12 9.93 0.72 -3.11
N VAL A 13 8.69 0.31 -3.35
CA VAL A 13 8.11 -0.91 -2.78
C VAL A 13 8.35 -2.04 -3.78
N ASN A 14 9.14 -3.03 -3.39
CA ASN A 14 9.50 -4.18 -4.22
C ASN A 14 9.06 -5.48 -3.55
N VAL A 15 7.97 -6.08 -4.05
CA VAL A 15 7.43 -7.36 -3.56
C VAL A 15 7.92 -8.46 -4.50
N VAL A 16 8.94 -9.21 -4.06
CA VAL A 16 9.63 -10.20 -4.90
C VAL A 16 8.87 -11.53 -4.90
N SER A 17 8.70 -12.14 -3.73
CA SER A 17 8.07 -13.45 -3.54
C SER A 17 7.53 -13.60 -2.13
N ALA A 18 6.64 -14.57 -1.93
CA ALA A 18 6.34 -15.11 -0.60
C ALA A 18 6.94 -16.51 -0.49
N SER A 19 7.29 -16.94 0.72
CA SER A 19 7.73 -18.31 0.98
C SER A 19 6.90 -18.93 2.10
N ASP A 20 6.88 -20.26 2.12
CA ASP A 20 6.29 -21.04 3.21
C ASP A 20 4.81 -20.72 3.45
N LEU A 21 4.07 -20.35 2.39
CA LEU A 21 2.63 -20.17 2.51
C LEU A 21 1.95 -21.51 2.83
N PRO A 22 0.94 -21.53 3.71
CA PRO A 22 0.14 -22.73 3.92
C PRO A 22 -0.47 -23.21 2.60
N GLU A 23 -0.41 -24.52 2.34
CA GLU A 23 -0.93 -25.13 1.11
C GLU A 23 -2.40 -24.78 0.85
N ALA A 24 -3.20 -24.65 1.92
CA ALA A 24 -4.60 -24.20 1.83
C ALA A 24 -4.78 -22.78 1.25
N LEU A 25 -3.79 -21.90 1.41
CA LEU A 25 -3.77 -20.53 0.91
C LEU A 25 -2.84 -20.35 -0.31
N ALA A 26 -2.26 -21.44 -0.82
CA ALA A 26 -1.30 -21.40 -1.90
C ALA A 26 -1.95 -21.32 -3.31
N ASN A 27 -3.28 -21.24 -3.40
CA ASN A 27 -3.99 -21.08 -4.67
C ASN A 27 -4.23 -19.61 -4.98
N ASP A 28 -3.95 -19.19 -6.22
CA ASP A 28 -4.36 -17.88 -6.75
C ASP A 28 -4.01 -16.72 -5.80
N VAL A 29 -2.72 -16.62 -5.48
CA VAL A 29 -2.25 -15.71 -4.43
C VAL A 29 -2.30 -14.27 -4.92
N ARG A 30 -2.88 -13.39 -4.09
CA ARG A 30 -2.86 -11.92 -4.28
C ARG A 30 -2.24 -11.23 -3.07
N VAL A 31 -1.64 -10.08 -3.31
CA VAL A 31 -1.01 -9.27 -2.26
C VAL A 31 -1.61 -7.87 -2.28
N GLU A 32 -1.95 -7.36 -1.11
CA GLU A 32 -2.42 -5.99 -0.93
C GLU A 32 -1.55 -5.27 0.11
N TYR A 33 -1.28 -3.99 -0.09
CA TYR A 33 -0.61 -3.17 0.91
C TYR A 33 -1.21 -1.76 0.98
N ASN A 34 -1.17 -1.17 2.17
CA ASN A 34 -1.68 0.17 2.40
C ASN A 34 -0.52 1.15 2.50
N TYR A 35 -0.43 2.06 1.53
CA TYR A 35 0.54 3.14 1.53
C TYR A 35 -0.10 4.38 2.16
N PHE A 36 0.59 5.03 3.10
CA PHE A 36 0.01 6.07 3.97
C PHE A 36 -0.64 7.26 3.27
N ILE A 37 -0.18 7.57 2.07
CA ILE A 37 -0.65 8.71 1.30
C ILE A 37 -1.97 8.37 0.59
N ASP A 38 -2.15 7.09 0.29
CA ASP A 38 -3.30 6.61 -0.44
C ASP A 38 -4.32 6.04 0.55
N GLU A 39 -5.55 6.55 0.47
CA GLU A 39 -6.67 5.96 1.23
C GLU A 39 -7.02 4.56 0.73
N LYS A 40 -6.62 4.24 -0.51
CA LYS A 40 -6.90 2.97 -1.17
C LYS A 40 -5.72 2.02 -1.04
N SER A 41 -6.02 0.76 -0.74
CA SER A 41 -5.06 -0.33 -0.79
C SER A 41 -4.55 -0.55 -2.20
N HIS A 42 -3.24 -0.71 -2.36
CA HIS A 42 -2.62 -1.13 -3.61
C HIS A 42 -2.73 -2.65 -3.74
N GLN A 43 -3.27 -3.12 -4.86
CA GLN A 43 -3.41 -4.54 -5.15
C GLN A 43 -2.40 -4.97 -6.20
N ILE A 44 -1.63 -5.99 -5.89
CA ILE A 44 -0.71 -6.64 -6.84
C ILE A 44 -1.52 -7.62 -7.70
N PRO A 45 -1.24 -7.71 -9.02
CA PRO A 45 -1.86 -8.69 -9.88
C PRO A 45 -1.80 -10.11 -9.30
N LEU A 46 -2.91 -10.82 -9.43
CA LEU A 46 -3.04 -12.20 -8.97
C LEU A 46 -2.07 -13.10 -9.72
N VAL A 47 -1.35 -13.95 -8.99
CA VAL A 47 -0.46 -14.97 -9.56
C VAL A 47 -1.24 -16.28 -9.62
N PRO A 48 -1.64 -16.77 -10.81
CA PRO A 48 -2.40 -17.99 -10.94
C PRO A 48 -1.53 -19.21 -10.61
N GLY A 49 -2.15 -20.24 -10.05
CA GLY A 49 -1.51 -21.52 -9.78
C GLY A 49 -1.57 -21.93 -8.31
N HIS A 50 -1.02 -23.11 -8.05
CA HIS A 50 -0.92 -23.69 -6.71
C HIS A 50 0.55 -23.80 -6.33
N GLY A 51 1.00 -22.95 -5.39
CA GLY A 51 2.39 -22.97 -4.96
C GLY A 51 2.62 -22.20 -3.66
N CYS A 52 3.32 -22.82 -2.71
CA CYS A 52 3.64 -22.21 -1.42
C CYS A 52 4.68 -21.07 -1.55
N ASN A 53 5.31 -20.93 -2.72
CA ASN A 53 6.37 -19.98 -3.00
C ASN A 53 6.06 -19.13 -4.26
N PRO A 54 4.98 -18.31 -4.27
CA PRO A 54 4.64 -17.49 -5.41
C PRO A 54 5.66 -16.37 -5.62
N VAL A 55 5.97 -16.10 -6.89
CA VAL A 55 6.88 -15.02 -7.30
C VAL A 55 6.07 -13.91 -7.96
N PHE A 56 6.11 -12.71 -7.39
CA PHE A 56 5.33 -11.55 -7.85
C PHE A 56 6.16 -10.60 -8.71
N ASN A 57 7.44 -10.38 -8.35
CA ASN A 57 8.34 -9.42 -9.00
C ASN A 57 7.72 -8.02 -9.22
N HIS A 58 6.89 -7.58 -8.28
CA HIS A 58 6.16 -6.31 -8.41
C HIS A 58 6.99 -5.16 -7.84
N ARG A 59 7.10 -4.07 -8.62
CA ARG A 59 7.83 -2.86 -8.26
C ARG A 59 6.94 -1.64 -8.43
N GLN A 60 6.78 -0.87 -7.37
CA GLN A 60 6.03 0.38 -7.39
C GLN A 60 6.86 1.51 -6.76
N VAL A 61 7.00 2.62 -7.49
CA VAL A 61 7.72 3.81 -7.01
C VAL A 61 6.69 4.86 -6.59
N PHE A 62 6.83 5.34 -5.35
CA PHE A 62 6.06 6.43 -4.80
C PHE A 62 6.97 7.66 -4.67
N VAL A 63 6.55 8.78 -5.26
CA VAL A 63 7.29 10.03 -5.17
C VAL A 63 6.55 10.95 -4.21
N GLN A 64 7.26 11.42 -3.18
CA GLN A 64 6.77 12.40 -2.22
C GLN A 64 7.46 13.74 -2.43
N ASP A 65 6.68 14.76 -2.77
CA ASP A 65 7.15 16.12 -3.03
C ASP A 65 6.09 17.16 -2.61
N PRO A 66 6.31 17.95 -1.55
CA PRO A 66 7.42 17.88 -0.60
C PRO A 66 7.24 16.77 0.44
N VAL A 67 8.35 16.31 1.02
CA VAL A 67 8.35 15.46 2.22
C VAL A 67 7.83 16.26 3.43
N THR A 68 6.84 15.69 4.13
CA THR A 68 6.18 16.29 5.30
C THR A 68 6.57 15.57 6.59
N SER A 69 6.38 16.22 7.75
CA SER A 69 6.64 15.60 9.06
C SER A 69 5.79 14.36 9.31
N ARG A 70 4.51 14.42 8.92
CA ARG A 70 3.56 13.30 9.01
C ARG A 70 4.03 12.07 8.20
N PHE A 71 4.70 12.31 7.08
CA PHE A 71 5.29 11.22 6.29
C PHE A 71 6.53 10.62 6.97
N LEU A 72 7.38 11.44 7.60
CA LEU A 72 8.51 10.93 8.40
C LEU A 72 8.05 10.10 9.59
N GLU A 73 6.97 10.50 10.26
CA GLU A 73 6.32 9.70 11.30
C GLU A 73 5.80 8.37 10.74
N TYR A 74 5.19 8.39 9.54
CA TYR A 74 4.75 7.16 8.89
C TYR A 74 5.91 6.22 8.57
N LEU A 75 7.08 6.71 8.17
CA LEU A 75 8.25 5.85 7.94
C LEU A 75 8.74 5.15 9.20
N GLN A 76 8.39 5.65 10.38
CA GLN A 76 8.65 4.96 11.66
C GLN A 76 7.62 3.87 11.94
N THR A 77 6.47 3.90 11.27
CA THR A 77 5.45 2.84 11.34
C THR A 77 5.80 1.68 10.41
N ARG A 78 5.15 0.53 10.62
CA ARG A 78 5.35 -0.66 9.79
C ARG A 78 4.41 -0.63 8.59
N LEU A 79 4.95 -0.87 7.39
CA LEU A 79 4.15 -1.15 6.20
C LEU A 79 3.43 -2.49 6.38
N MET A 80 2.11 -2.49 6.33
CA MET A 80 1.32 -3.71 6.41
C MET A 80 1.09 -4.29 5.02
N ILE A 81 1.64 -5.47 4.77
CA ILE A 81 1.43 -6.26 3.56
C ILE A 81 0.51 -7.42 3.94
N ARG A 82 -0.61 -7.56 3.24
CA ARG A 82 -1.58 -8.64 3.41
C ARG A 82 -1.49 -9.57 2.22
N VAL A 83 -1.31 -10.86 2.51
CA VAL A 83 -1.31 -11.91 1.49
C VAL A 83 -2.62 -12.68 1.62
N TYR A 84 -3.31 -12.85 0.49
CA TYR A 84 -4.52 -13.64 0.42
C TYR A 84 -4.33 -14.76 -0.60
N GLY A 85 -4.91 -15.92 -0.30
CA GLY A 85 -5.05 -17.03 -1.22
C GLY A 85 -6.49 -17.46 -1.33
N ARG A 86 -6.82 -18.18 -2.40
CA ARG A 86 -8.08 -18.91 -2.52
C ARG A 86 -7.95 -20.25 -1.79
N ASP A 87 -8.92 -20.52 -0.92
CA ASP A 87 -9.10 -21.85 -0.35
C ASP A 87 -10.00 -22.66 -1.28
N ALA A 88 -9.41 -23.61 -1.99
CA ALA A 88 -10.11 -24.45 -2.95
C ALA A 88 -11.22 -25.29 -2.28
N ALA A 89 -10.98 -25.78 -1.06
CA ALA A 89 -11.96 -26.58 -0.33
C ALA A 89 -13.17 -25.73 0.09
N ALA A 90 -12.92 -24.50 0.55
CA ALA A 90 -13.98 -23.55 0.86
C ALA A 90 -14.78 -23.13 -0.39
N GLU A 91 -14.11 -22.96 -1.54
CA GLU A 91 -14.77 -22.64 -2.81
C GLU A 91 -15.66 -23.78 -3.31
N GLU A 92 -15.20 -25.04 -3.21
CA GLU A 92 -16.01 -26.22 -3.52
C GLU A 92 -17.22 -26.33 -2.61
N LEU A 93 -17.05 -26.11 -1.30
CA LEU A 93 -18.16 -26.13 -0.34
C LEU A 93 -19.18 -25.01 -0.63
N ALA A 94 -18.70 -23.80 -0.96
CA ALA A 94 -19.55 -22.68 -1.32
C ALA A 94 -20.30 -22.91 -2.64
N ARG A 95 -19.69 -23.64 -3.59
CA ARG A 95 -20.31 -24.03 -4.86
C ARG A 95 -21.31 -25.17 -4.70
N ALA A 96 -21.06 -26.09 -3.78
CA ALA A 96 -21.94 -27.21 -3.47
C ALA A 96 -23.16 -26.79 -2.65
N GLN A 97 -23.05 -25.70 -1.85
CA GLN A 97 -24.24 -25.12 -1.24
C GLN A 97 -25.17 -24.62 -2.35
N PRO A 98 -26.42 -25.12 -2.43
CA PRO A 98 -27.39 -24.59 -3.36
C PRO A 98 -27.55 -23.12 -3.03
N GLN A 99 -27.05 -22.25 -3.92
CA GLN A 99 -27.25 -20.82 -3.82
C GLN A 99 -28.72 -20.62 -3.49
N PRO A 100 -29.07 -20.05 -2.31
CA PRO A 100 -30.45 -19.80 -1.97
C PRO A 100 -30.94 -18.97 -3.12
N SER A 101 -31.77 -19.59 -3.95
CA SER A 101 -32.23 -19.01 -5.18
C SER A 101 -32.75 -17.66 -4.75
N ARG A 102 -32.12 -16.58 -5.24
CA ARG A 102 -32.63 -15.21 -5.12
C ARG A 102 -33.90 -15.17 -5.95
N SER A 103 -34.88 -15.90 -5.45
CA SER A 103 -36.20 -16.04 -5.96
C SER A 103 -36.90 -14.79 -5.46
N ILE A 104 -36.84 -13.77 -6.32
CA ILE A 104 -37.97 -12.89 -6.55
C ILE A 104 -38.43 -12.07 -5.32
N GLU A 105 -37.66 -11.05 -4.95
CA GLU A 105 -38.23 -9.84 -4.34
C GLU A 105 -37.98 -8.63 -5.26
N ALA A 106 -38.27 -8.84 -6.54
CA ALA A 106 -38.39 -7.81 -7.56
C ALA A 106 -39.85 -7.68 -7.98
N SER A 107 -40.73 -7.33 -7.04
CA SER A 107 -42.10 -6.89 -7.32
C SER A 107 -42.77 -6.30 -6.08
N SER A 108 -42.19 -5.25 -5.51
CA SER A 108 -43.02 -4.23 -4.84
C SER A 108 -43.54 -3.29 -5.93
N PRO A 109 -44.84 -3.34 -6.29
CA PRO A 109 -45.42 -2.41 -7.25
C PRO A 109 -45.40 -0.99 -6.68
N LYS A 110 -44.76 -0.11 -7.44
CA LYS A 110 -44.76 1.34 -7.31
C LYS A 110 -46.21 1.85 -7.25
N ALA A 111 -46.69 2.17 -6.05
CA ALA A 111 -47.91 2.96 -5.88
C ALA A 111 -47.68 4.34 -6.48
N GLN A 112 -48.27 4.58 -7.65
CA GLN A 112 -48.40 5.90 -8.26
C GLN A 112 -49.26 6.77 -7.33
N ILE A 113 -48.64 7.78 -6.73
CA ILE A 113 -49.37 8.90 -6.14
C ILE A 113 -49.50 9.95 -7.26
N PRO A 114 -50.71 10.32 -7.69
CA PRO A 114 -50.91 11.36 -8.69
C PRO A 114 -50.66 12.76 -8.11
N ASP A 115 -49.80 13.48 -8.83
CA ASP A 115 -49.88 14.90 -9.21
C ASP A 115 -50.93 15.78 -8.51
N ALA A 116 -50.46 16.79 -7.77
CA ALA A 116 -51.14 18.09 -7.62
C ALA A 116 -50.20 19.15 -7.04
N GLY A 117 -49.81 20.14 -7.85
CA GLY A 117 -49.84 21.54 -7.40
C GLY A 117 -48.53 22.26 -7.04
N SER A 118 -47.80 22.70 -8.08
CA SER A 118 -47.39 24.11 -8.30
C SER A 118 -46.40 24.80 -7.28
N PRO A 119 -46.01 26.09 -7.48
CA PRO A 119 -44.96 26.55 -8.41
C PRO A 119 -43.97 27.57 -7.79
N LEU A 120 -43.05 28.10 -8.63
CA LEU A 120 -42.35 29.40 -8.59
C LEU A 120 -40.85 29.45 -8.24
N SER A 121 -40.08 29.79 -9.27
CA SER A 121 -38.72 30.35 -9.28
C SER A 121 -38.63 31.71 -8.54
N PRO A 122 -37.41 32.21 -8.24
CA PRO A 122 -36.73 33.16 -9.16
C PRO A 122 -35.21 32.95 -9.26
N MET A 123 -34.62 32.98 -10.46
CA MET A 123 -33.85 34.11 -11.04
C MET A 123 -32.77 34.74 -10.15
N HIS A 124 -31.50 34.53 -10.49
CA HIS A 124 -30.37 35.49 -10.57
C HIS A 124 -29.25 34.72 -11.33
N ALA A 125 -28.93 35.00 -12.61
CA ALA A 125 -28.00 36.03 -13.10
C ALA A 125 -26.72 36.09 -12.24
N GLU A 126 -25.49 35.89 -12.73
CA GLU A 126 -24.85 36.74 -13.73
C GLU A 126 -23.43 36.21 -14.05
N SER A 127 -23.12 36.17 -15.37
CA SER A 127 -21.88 36.57 -16.05
C SER A 127 -20.53 36.61 -15.31
N THR A 128 -19.49 35.97 -15.87
CA THR A 128 -18.32 36.66 -16.48
C THR A 128 -17.38 35.63 -17.10
N ALA A 129 -17.32 35.62 -18.43
CA ALA A 129 -16.19 35.09 -19.20
C ALA A 129 -15.13 36.18 -19.38
N PRO A 130 -13.84 35.83 -19.43
CA PRO A 130 -12.86 36.63 -20.17
C PRO A 130 -12.36 35.92 -21.45
N PRO A 131 -11.76 36.69 -22.38
CA PRO A 131 -11.74 36.40 -23.80
C PRO A 131 -10.51 35.63 -24.29
N ASP A 132 -10.67 35.11 -25.51
CA ASP A 132 -9.66 34.83 -26.53
C ASP A 132 -8.28 35.48 -26.30
N THR A 133 -7.25 34.64 -26.26
CA THR A 133 -5.88 35.05 -26.61
C THR A 133 -5.32 34.09 -27.67
N PRO A 134 -5.16 34.53 -28.92
CA PRO A 134 -4.42 33.80 -29.94
C PRO A 134 -2.98 34.32 -29.99
N MET A 135 -2.01 33.50 -29.61
CA MET A 135 -0.61 33.70 -30.01
C MET A 135 -0.01 32.35 -30.40
N ALA A 136 0.24 32.25 -31.70
CA ALA A 136 1.05 31.24 -32.32
C ALA A 136 2.49 31.28 -31.79
N THR A 137 3.06 30.11 -31.55
CA THR A 137 4.50 29.82 -31.64
C THR A 137 4.55 28.36 -32.06
N ASP A 138 4.63 28.11 -33.36
CA ASP A 138 5.88 28.03 -34.12
C ASP A 138 6.71 26.81 -33.70
N VAL A 139 6.56 25.77 -34.53
CA VAL A 139 7.60 24.87 -35.02
C VAL A 139 8.57 24.27 -33.97
N SER A 140 8.33 22.99 -33.65
CA SER A 140 9.45 22.06 -33.42
C SER A 140 9.15 20.69 -34.03
N PRO A 141 9.86 20.29 -35.09
CA PRO A 141 9.74 18.97 -35.69
C PRO A 141 10.54 17.97 -34.84
N TYR A 142 9.85 17.08 -34.13
CA TYR A 142 10.53 15.88 -33.62
C TYR A 142 10.64 14.85 -34.75
N PRO A 143 11.84 14.32 -35.01
CA PRO A 143 12.06 13.38 -36.08
C PRO A 143 11.37 12.05 -35.79
N ASP A 144 10.64 11.61 -36.81
CA ASP A 144 10.25 10.24 -37.11
C ASP A 144 11.45 9.30 -36.85
N ARG A 145 11.46 8.68 -35.67
CA ARG A 145 12.46 7.67 -35.33
C ARG A 145 11.93 6.31 -35.78
N GLY A 146 12.19 6.08 -37.06
CA GLY A 146 12.20 4.81 -37.78
C GLY A 146 11.82 3.57 -36.99
N ALA A 147 10.68 3.01 -37.38
CA ALA A 147 10.46 1.58 -37.37
C ALA A 147 11.55 0.89 -38.21
N GLN A 148 12.64 0.45 -37.58
CA GLN A 148 13.49 -0.59 -38.15
C GLN A 148 12.98 -1.94 -37.67
N GLY A 149 12.34 -2.64 -38.60
CA GLY A 149 12.10 -4.07 -38.50
C GLY A 149 13.42 -4.80 -38.35
N VAL A 150 13.59 -5.49 -37.23
CA VAL A 150 14.46 -6.65 -37.17
C VAL A 150 13.58 -7.87 -37.39
N ALA A 151 13.75 -8.46 -38.58
CA ALA A 151 13.24 -9.78 -38.91
C ALA A 151 13.75 -10.77 -37.86
N ALA A 152 12.85 -11.27 -37.03
CA ALA A 152 13.11 -12.50 -36.27
C ALA A 152 13.15 -13.65 -37.28
N GLN A 153 14.37 -14.01 -37.65
CA GLN A 153 14.67 -15.25 -38.36
C GLN A 153 14.16 -16.42 -37.53
N SER A 154 13.19 -17.13 -38.08
CA SER A 154 12.83 -18.49 -37.69
C SER A 154 14.02 -19.41 -37.94
N ALA A 155 14.75 -19.75 -36.88
CA ALA A 155 15.67 -20.89 -36.90
C ALA A 155 14.93 -22.13 -36.36
N PRO A 156 14.83 -23.23 -37.12
CA PRO A 156 14.37 -24.51 -36.62
C PRO A 156 15.51 -25.19 -35.88
N VAL A 157 15.46 -25.24 -34.54
CA VAL A 157 16.33 -26.12 -33.77
C VAL A 157 15.62 -27.43 -33.49
N SER A 158 16.03 -28.39 -34.31
CA SER A 158 15.97 -29.83 -34.20
C SER A 158 15.70 -30.38 -32.80
N SER A 159 14.67 -31.21 -32.75
CA SER A 159 14.58 -32.38 -31.89
C SER A 159 15.88 -33.19 -31.90
N SER A 160 16.47 -33.40 -30.72
CA SER A 160 17.40 -34.49 -30.46
C SER A 160 17.18 -35.03 -29.05
N VAL A 161 16.46 -36.15 -29.05
CA VAL A 161 16.60 -37.27 -28.13
C VAL A 161 18.08 -37.51 -27.75
N ALA A 162 18.37 -37.53 -26.45
CA ALA A 162 19.39 -38.40 -25.87
C ALA A 162 19.22 -38.50 -24.35
N SER A 163 18.73 -39.65 -23.92
CA SER A 163 18.95 -40.23 -22.61
C SER A 163 20.43 -40.20 -22.24
N SER A 164 20.76 -39.92 -20.96
CA SER A 164 21.71 -40.74 -20.18
C SER A 164 21.99 -40.17 -18.78
N PRO A 165 22.47 -41.02 -17.85
CA PRO A 165 22.09 -40.99 -16.44
C PRO A 165 23.12 -40.30 -15.53
N ALA A 166 22.73 -40.20 -14.27
CA ALA A 166 23.53 -39.81 -13.12
C ALA A 166 24.97 -40.38 -13.11
N PRO A 167 25.87 -39.64 -12.47
CA PRO A 167 26.63 -40.24 -11.38
C PRO A 167 26.55 -39.37 -10.11
N ALA A 168 26.36 -40.06 -8.99
CA ALA A 168 26.74 -39.58 -7.68
C ALA A 168 28.24 -39.25 -7.65
N LEU A 169 28.66 -38.28 -6.83
CA LEU A 169 29.72 -38.44 -5.83
C LEU A 169 29.85 -37.15 -4.97
N PRO A 170 30.41 -37.27 -3.75
CA PRO A 170 30.32 -36.30 -2.67
C PRO A 170 31.57 -35.41 -2.56
N GLY A 171 31.48 -34.38 -1.72
CA GLY A 171 32.64 -33.82 -1.04
C GLY A 171 33.19 -32.53 -1.66
N GLY A 172 33.01 -31.44 -0.91
CA GLY A 172 33.61 -30.15 -1.25
C GLY A 172 33.26 -29.11 -0.21
N ALA A 173 33.85 -29.23 0.98
CA ALA A 173 33.92 -28.14 1.94
C ALA A 173 34.55 -26.92 1.26
N GLN A 174 33.83 -25.82 1.17
CA GLN A 174 34.41 -24.53 0.80
C GLN A 174 34.21 -23.53 1.93
N SER A 175 35.38 -23.10 2.38
CA SER A 175 35.71 -22.22 3.49
C SER A 175 35.02 -20.86 3.43
N ALA A 176 34.63 -20.39 4.61
CA ALA A 176 34.26 -19.01 4.87
C ALA A 176 35.44 -18.05 4.59
N PRO A 177 35.20 -16.85 4.03
CA PRO A 177 36.17 -15.77 4.10
C PRO A 177 36.07 -15.07 5.46
N VAL A 178 37.10 -15.27 6.27
CA VAL A 178 37.47 -14.39 7.38
C VAL A 178 37.92 -13.07 6.76
N ILE A 179 37.12 -12.01 6.90
CA ILE A 179 37.58 -10.63 6.67
C ILE A 179 37.97 -10.07 8.03
N ALA A 180 39.27 -10.16 8.29
CA ALA A 180 39.94 -9.53 9.41
C ALA A 180 40.22 -8.05 9.10
N GLY A 181 39.91 -7.20 10.07
CA GLY A 181 40.72 -6.07 10.51
C GLY A 181 41.25 -5.08 9.47
N GLN A 182 40.64 -3.89 9.45
CA GLN A 182 41.41 -2.67 9.24
C GLN A 182 41.05 -1.64 10.31
N GLU A 183 41.86 -1.66 11.37
CA GLU A 183 42.07 -0.54 12.28
C GLU A 183 42.58 0.66 11.47
N SER A 184 41.92 1.80 11.60
CA SER A 184 42.50 3.09 11.24
C SER A 184 42.39 4.00 12.44
N ALA A 185 43.49 4.08 13.18
CA ALA A 185 43.68 4.95 14.32
C ALA A 185 44.13 6.34 13.83
N GLY A 186 43.46 7.36 14.36
CA GLY A 186 44.11 8.60 14.80
C GLY A 186 44.15 9.76 13.82
N LEU A 187 43.38 10.81 14.11
CA LEU A 187 43.91 12.18 14.25
C LEU A 187 43.05 12.97 15.27
N PRO A 188 43.66 13.61 16.28
CA PRO A 188 43.00 14.58 17.16
C PRO A 188 43.06 15.98 16.55
N GLY A 189 41.90 16.61 16.35
CA GLY A 189 41.78 17.98 15.86
C GLY A 189 41.01 18.85 16.85
N THR A 190 41.75 19.79 17.46
CA THR A 190 41.32 20.73 18.50
C THR A 190 40.48 21.89 17.94
N ILE A 191 39.44 22.23 18.72
CA ILE A 191 38.53 23.39 18.85
C ILE A 191 39.02 24.77 18.32
N PRO A 192 38.11 25.62 17.81
CA PRO A 192 37.64 26.81 18.58
C PRO A 192 36.10 26.93 18.55
N ASP A 193 35.38 26.91 19.68
CA ASP A 193 35.00 28.06 20.51
C ASP A 193 34.43 29.22 19.68
N GLU A 194 33.14 29.11 19.34
CA GLU A 194 32.34 30.18 18.74
C GLU A 194 31.28 30.65 19.75
N PRO A 195 31.22 31.94 20.08
CA PRO A 195 30.43 32.46 21.19
C PRO A 195 28.93 32.48 20.87
N ALA A 196 28.16 32.16 21.91
CA ALA A 196 26.71 32.14 21.95
C ALA A 196 26.05 33.43 21.41
N GLU A 197 25.30 33.31 20.32
CA GLU A 197 24.30 34.29 19.93
C GLU A 197 22.92 33.87 20.48
N ALA A 198 22.48 34.61 21.49
CA ALA A 198 21.20 34.41 22.16
C ALA A 198 20.02 34.72 21.21
N GLN A 199 19.38 33.68 20.68
CA GLN A 199 18.15 33.84 19.91
C GLN A 199 16.92 34.02 20.82
N PRO A 200 15.97 34.88 20.40
CA PRO A 200 14.93 35.44 21.26
C PRO A 200 13.94 34.40 21.76
N ARG A 201 13.66 34.45 23.06
CA ARG A 201 12.59 33.72 23.73
C ARG A 201 11.27 34.00 23.02
N THR A 202 10.75 33.05 22.25
CA THR A 202 9.39 33.11 21.71
C THR A 202 8.42 33.10 22.87
N ALA A 203 7.61 34.17 22.93
CA ALA A 203 6.67 34.43 24.00
C ALA A 203 5.66 33.29 24.15
N ALA A 204 5.31 33.01 25.40
CA ALA A 204 4.31 32.02 25.77
C ALA A 204 2.97 32.26 25.05
N PRO A 205 2.23 31.19 24.71
CA PRO A 205 0.96 31.27 23.99
C PRO A 205 -0.05 32.15 24.73
N SER A 206 -0.81 32.95 23.97
CA SER A 206 -1.79 33.86 24.56
C SER A 206 -3.03 33.11 25.05
N LEU A 207 -3.70 33.65 26.07
CA LEU A 207 -4.91 33.10 26.71
C LEU A 207 -6.04 32.78 25.71
N SER A 208 -6.09 33.44 24.56
CA SER A 208 -7.07 33.20 23.50
C SER A 208 -6.88 31.84 22.80
N GLN A 209 -5.64 31.37 22.66
CA GLN A 209 -5.34 30.04 22.09
C GLN A 209 -5.61 28.92 23.09
N VAL A 210 -5.32 29.15 24.38
CA VAL A 210 -5.60 28.17 25.45
C VAL A 210 -7.10 27.96 25.64
N ARG A 211 -7.90 29.03 25.57
CA ARG A 211 -9.36 28.95 25.70
C ARG A 211 -10.02 28.16 24.57
N ARG A 212 -9.54 28.31 23.33
CA ARG A 212 -10.06 27.57 22.16
C ARG A 212 -9.71 26.07 22.23
N GLN A 213 -8.60 25.71 22.88
CA GLN A 213 -8.23 24.30 23.14
C GLN A 213 -9.05 23.65 24.27
N GLN A 214 -9.47 24.41 25.29
CA GLN A 214 -10.33 23.87 26.37
C GLN A 214 -11.79 23.66 25.93
N GLU A 215 -12.31 24.44 24.99
CA GLU A 215 -13.66 24.22 24.45
C GLU A 215 -13.73 22.95 23.57
N ALA A 216 -12.66 22.59 22.85
CA ALA A 216 -12.62 21.36 22.04
C ALA A 216 -12.58 20.07 22.89
N THR A 217 -12.04 20.12 24.11
CA THR A 217 -12.01 18.96 25.03
C THR A 217 -13.34 18.75 25.77
N THR A 218 -14.17 19.78 25.89
CA THR A 218 -15.51 19.69 26.50
C THR A 218 -16.51 18.92 25.62
N ALA A 219 -16.30 18.88 24.29
CA ALA A 219 -17.10 18.07 23.37
C ALA A 219 -16.84 16.55 23.48
N ALA A 220 -15.69 16.14 24.04
CA ALA A 220 -15.35 14.72 24.24
C ALA A 220 -16.02 14.09 25.48
N ALA A 221 -16.62 14.89 26.38
CA ALA A 221 -17.17 14.42 27.66
C ALA A 221 -18.69 14.19 27.67
N GLN A 222 -19.42 14.51 26.58
CA GLN A 222 -20.82 14.10 26.43
C GLN A 222 -20.98 12.64 25.95
N ARG A 223 -19.86 11.89 25.92
CA ARG A 223 -19.80 10.48 26.33
C ARG A 223 -20.42 10.33 27.73
N GLY A 224 -21.74 10.16 27.79
CA GLY A 224 -22.46 10.04 29.06
C GLY A 224 -23.93 9.68 28.94
N ALA A 225 -24.28 8.73 28.06
CA ALA A 225 -25.51 7.92 28.07
C ALA A 225 -25.40 6.99 26.84
N SER A 226 -25.55 5.67 26.88
CA SER A 226 -26.42 4.82 27.67
C SER A 226 -26.00 3.34 27.53
N SER A 227 -25.99 2.62 28.66
CA SER A 227 -26.36 1.19 28.89
C SER A 227 -26.41 0.23 27.68
N SER A 228 -25.82 -0.96 27.71
CA SER A 228 -26.23 -2.07 28.62
C SER A 228 -25.21 -3.23 28.64
N PRO A 229 -25.07 -3.97 29.77
CA PRO A 229 -24.36 -5.23 29.84
C PRO A 229 -25.34 -6.40 29.62
N THR A 230 -25.08 -7.26 28.62
CA THR A 230 -25.74 -8.57 28.53
C THR A 230 -24.70 -9.65 28.69
N GLU A 231 -24.65 -10.14 29.91
CA GLU A 231 -24.00 -11.36 30.36
C GLU A 231 -24.66 -12.58 29.67
N SER A 232 -23.86 -13.46 29.07
CA SER A 232 -24.29 -14.82 28.72
C SER A 232 -23.11 -15.78 28.79
N PRO A 233 -23.23 -16.89 29.54
CA PRO A 233 -22.09 -17.72 29.92
C PRO A 233 -21.86 -18.93 29.00
N ALA A 234 -20.59 -19.33 28.99
CA ALA A 234 -20.08 -20.70 28.98
C ALA A 234 -20.39 -21.63 27.79
N ARG A 235 -19.37 -21.84 26.94
CA ARG A 235 -18.84 -23.17 26.51
C ARG A 235 -17.35 -22.99 26.19
N SER A 236 -16.44 -23.49 27.04
CA SER A 236 -15.83 -24.82 27.04
C SER A 236 -15.05 -25.19 25.77
N ALA A 237 -13.74 -25.41 26.00
CA ALA A 237 -12.76 -26.16 25.22
C ALA A 237 -12.40 -25.63 23.82
N ASP A 238 -11.15 -25.21 23.61
CA ASP A 238 -10.12 -26.15 23.15
C ASP A 238 -8.74 -25.47 23.14
N GLN A 239 -7.75 -26.21 23.63
CA GLN A 239 -6.39 -25.76 23.87
C GLN A 239 -5.53 -26.16 22.67
N GLY A 240 -5.38 -25.26 21.69
CA GLY A 240 -4.70 -25.53 20.43
C GLY A 240 -3.59 -24.53 20.12
N ASN A 241 -2.41 -24.80 20.67
CA ASN A 241 -1.09 -24.26 20.33
C ASN A 241 -0.91 -23.90 18.85
N SER A 242 -0.55 -22.66 18.50
CA SER A 242 0.11 -22.34 17.21
C SER A 242 0.95 -21.08 17.28
N LYS A 243 2.23 -21.29 16.94
CA LYS A 243 3.37 -20.38 16.99
C LYS A 243 3.15 -19.10 16.16
N ALA A 244 3.45 -17.97 16.78
CA ALA A 244 3.69 -16.72 16.05
C ALA A 244 5.07 -16.79 15.38
N CYS A 245 5.09 -16.92 14.05
CA CYS A 245 6.26 -16.55 13.25
C CYS A 245 6.27 -15.04 13.08
N ALA A 246 7.22 -14.39 13.75
CA ALA A 246 7.63 -13.03 13.42
C ALA A 246 8.54 -13.11 12.19
N ILE A 247 8.16 -12.45 11.09
CA ILE A 247 9.05 -12.15 9.98
C ILE A 247 9.25 -10.63 9.99
N LEU A 248 10.52 -10.24 10.13
CA LEU A 248 11.05 -8.89 9.99
C LEU A 248 11.13 -8.52 8.51
#